data_AF-A0ABD5Y4V2-F1
#
_entry.id   AF-A0ABD5Y4V2-F1
#
_cell.length_a   1.000
_cell.length_b   1.000
_cell.length_c   1.000
_cell.angle_alpha   90.00
_cell.angle_beta   90.00
_cell.angle_gamma   90.00
#
_symmetry.space_group_name_H-M   'P 1'
#
loop_
_entity.id
_entity.type
_entity.pdbx_description
1 polymer ?
#
loop_
_entity_poly.entity_id
_entity_poly.type
_entity_poly.pdbx_seq_one_letter_code
_entity_poly.pdbx_strand_id
1 'polypeptide(L)'
;MDDRAPIYAAAAGVVAPVATVRLVGVAINAGVLHPIVGLVVLFLVPVMGILWIVSAAWNLGLTGWDPLDRFRDRATVREDIPSQFHDAIDYETLDEPKHEGKIPTNLFLYGIAYFVGVPIFALVFIV
;
A
#
# COMPACT_ATOMS: atom_id res chain seq x y z
N MET A 1 9.09 -6.92 -16.82
CA MET A 1 7.76 -6.60 -16.26
C MET A 1 7.00 -7.92 -16.17
N ASP A 2 6.56 -8.32 -14.97
CA ASP A 2 5.85 -9.59 -14.77
C ASP A 2 4.51 -9.59 -15.51
N ASP A 3 4.29 -10.60 -16.37
CA ASP A 3 3.07 -10.78 -17.19
C ASP A 3 1.76 -10.83 -16.37
N ARG A 4 1.85 -10.94 -15.04
CA ARG A 4 0.70 -10.99 -14.13
C ARG A 4 0.29 -9.64 -13.55
N ALA A 5 1.08 -8.58 -13.74
CA ALA A 5 0.77 -7.25 -13.22
C ALA A 5 -0.64 -6.71 -13.58
N PRO A 6 -1.18 -6.95 -14.80
CA PRO A 6 -2.54 -6.54 -15.16
C PRO A 6 -3.61 -7.30 -14.37
N ILE A 7 -3.38 -8.60 -14.12
CA ILE A 7 -4.31 -9.45 -13.37
C ILE A 7 -4.39 -8.98 -11.91
N TYR A 8 -3.25 -8.69 -11.29
CA TYR A 8 -3.20 -8.17 -9.93
C TYR A 8 -3.81 -6.77 -9.81
N ALA A 9 -3.60 -5.90 -10.81
CA ALA A 9 -4.24 -4.60 -10.86
C ALA A 9 -5.76 -4.70 -10.94
N ALA A 10 -6.28 -5.59 -11.80
CA ALA A 10 -7.72 -5.83 -11.93
C ALA A 10 -8.31 -6.47 -10.66
N ALA A 11 -7.60 -7.42 -10.05
CA ALA A 11 -8.03 -8.05 -8.81
C ALA A 11 -8.12 -7.02 -7.67
N ALA A 12 -7.10 -6.18 -7.50
CA ALA A 12 -7.05 -5.18 -6.44
C ALA A 12 -7.98 -3.99 -6.67
N GLY A 13 -8.10 -3.51 -7.91
CA GLY A 13 -8.88 -2.31 -8.25
C GLY A 13 -10.36 -2.56 -8.53
N VAL A 14 -10.76 -3.80 -8.85
CA VAL A 14 -12.14 -4.11 -9.28
C VAL A 14 -12.73 -5.26 -8.47
N VAL A 15 -12.11 -6.44 -8.51
CA VAL A 15 -12.72 -7.65 -7.91
C VAL A 15 -12.83 -7.54 -6.40
N ALA A 16 -11.72 -7.20 -5.73
CA ALA A 16 -11.70 -7.08 -4.27
C ALA A 16 -12.63 -5.96 -3.78
N PRO A 17 -12.66 -4.74 -4.37
CA PRO A 17 -13.62 -3.71 -4.00
C PRO A 17 -15.08 -4.13 -4.13
N VAL A 18 -15.45 -4.75 -5.25
CA VAL A 18 -16.82 -5.25 -5.48
C VAL A 18 -17.20 -6.30 -4.43
N ALA A 19 -16.30 -7.24 -4.16
CA ALA A 19 -16.51 -8.27 -3.15
C ALA A 19 -16.71 -7.65 -1.75
N THR A 20 -15.87 -6.68 -1.38
CA THR A 20 -15.99 -5.96 -0.10
C THR A 20 -17.33 -5.27 0.05
N VAL A 21 -17.78 -4.51 -0.96
CA VAL A 21 -19.08 -3.81 -0.94
C VAL A 21 -20.23 -4.81 -0.82
N ARG A 22 -20.18 -5.90 -1.58
CA ARG A 22 -21.20 -6.96 -1.52
C ARG A 22 -21.26 -7.62 -0.16
N LEU A 23 -20.11 -7.94 0.43
CA LEU A 23 -20.03 -8.60 1.73
C LEU A 23 -20.58 -7.70 2.84
N VAL A 24 -20.24 -6.40 2.82
CA VAL A 24 -20.81 -5.41 3.76
C VAL A 24 -22.33 -5.28 3.56
N GLY A 25 -22.81 -5.20 2.31
CA GLY A 25 -24.24 -5.14 2.02
C GLY A 25 -25.01 -6.36 2.53
N VAL A 26 -24.45 -7.56 2.35
CA VAL A 26 -25.04 -8.81 2.90
C VAL A 26 -25.06 -8.78 4.43
N ALA A 27 -23.99 -8.32 5.07
CA ALA A 27 -23.92 -8.22 6.53
C ALA A 27 -24.97 -7.24 7.10
N ILE A 28 -25.24 -6.14 6.39
CA ILE A 28 -26.31 -5.20 6.75
C ILE A 28 -27.68 -5.85 6.61
N ASN A 29 -27.94 -6.50 5.46
CA ASN A 29 -29.23 -7.14 5.20
C ASN A 29 -29.52 -8.31 6.15
N ALA A 30 -28.50 -9.02 6.60
CA ALA A 30 -28.60 -10.08 7.60
C ALA A 30 -28.77 -9.56 9.04
N GLY A 31 -28.73 -8.24 9.26
CA GLY A 31 -28.82 -7.63 10.59
C GLY A 31 -27.57 -7.82 11.46
N VAL A 32 -26.47 -8.35 10.90
CA VAL A 32 -25.20 -8.59 11.60
C VAL A 32 -24.42 -7.28 11.75
N LEU A 33 -24.61 -6.33 10.84
CA LEU A 33 -23.94 -5.03 10.84
C LEU A 33 -24.96 -3.89 10.76
N HIS A 34 -24.81 -2.87 11.61
CA HIS A 34 -25.64 -1.69 11.53
C HIS A 34 -25.32 -0.88 10.24
N PRO A 35 -26.32 -0.36 9.50
CA PRO A 35 -26.10 0.36 8.25
C PRO A 35 -25.08 1.50 8.35
N ILE A 36 -25.14 2.29 9.44
CA ILE A 36 -24.18 3.38 9.69
C ILE A 36 -22.75 2.85 9.82
N VAL A 37 -22.56 1.72 10.50
CA VAL A 37 -21.23 1.10 10.64
C VAL A 37 -20.75 0.60 9.28
N GLY A 38 -21.64 0.03 8.47
CA GLY A 38 -21.34 -0.33 7.08
C GLY A 38 -20.86 0.86 6.24
N LEU A 39 -21.50 2.02 6.34
CA LEU A 39 -21.05 3.25 5.68
C LEU A 39 -19.68 3.70 6.17
N VAL A 40 -19.43 3.67 7.48
CA VAL A 40 -18.11 3.99 8.05
C VAL A 40 -17.05 3.04 7.49
N VAL A 41 -17.33 1.74 7.41
CA VAL A 41 -16.42 0.73 6.87
C VAL A 41 -16.14 0.95 5.37
N LEU A 42 -17.13 1.39 4.59
CA LEU A 42 -16.96 1.58 3.15
C LEU A 42 -16.37 2.92 2.73
N PHE A 43 -16.40 3.93 3.61
CA PHE A 43 -15.91 5.28 3.28
C PHE A 43 -14.78 5.75 4.20
N LEU A 44 -14.96 5.69 5.52
CA LEU A 44 -13.94 6.19 6.46
C LEU A 44 -12.70 5.29 6.44
N VAL A 45 -12.89 3.97 6.50
CA VAL A 45 -11.76 3.02 6.52
C VAL A 45 -10.89 3.16 5.26
N PRO A 46 -11.44 3.24 4.04
CA PRO A 46 -10.61 3.45 2.86
C PRO A 46 -9.89 4.80 2.83
N VAL A 47 -10.54 5.88 3.26
CA VAL A 47 -9.88 7.20 3.37
C VAL A 47 -8.69 7.14 4.34
N MET A 48 -8.89 6.55 5.51
CA MET A 48 -7.81 6.35 6.49
C MET A 48 -6.72 5.42 5.95
N GLY A 49 -7.09 4.40 5.19
CA GLY A 49 -6.16 3.48 4.51
C GLY A 49 -5.26 4.20 3.50
N ILE A 50 -5.81 5.12 2.69
CA ILE A 50 -5.04 5.95 1.76
C ILE A 50 -4.05 6.83 2.53
N LEU A 51 -4.51 7.53 3.56
CA LEU A 51 -3.64 8.38 4.39
C LEU A 51 -2.51 7.57 5.03
N TRP A 52 -2.83 6.38 5.54
CA TRP A 52 -1.84 5.49 6.13
C TRP A 52 -0.83 4.99 5.09
N ILE A 53 -1.29 4.57 3.91
CA ILE A 53 -0.41 4.15 2.81
C ILE A 53 0.53 5.30 2.41
N VAL A 54 -0.01 6.49 2.17
CA VAL A 54 0.79 7.67 1.80
C VAL A 54 1.80 8.01 2.90
N SER A 55 1.37 8.00 4.16
CA SER A 55 2.26 8.22 5.31
C SER A 55 3.34 7.15 5.41
N ALA A 56 3.02 5.89 5.15
CA ALA A 56 3.98 4.80 5.13
C ALA A 56 4.98 4.95 3.98
N ALA A 57 4.54 5.31 2.77
CA ALA A 57 5.47 5.58 1.66
C ALA A 57 6.41 6.74 1.95
N TRP A 58 5.88 7.81 2.56
CA TRP A 58 6.69 8.92 3.02
C TRP A 58 7.70 8.44 4.07
N ASN A 59 7.26 7.82 5.16
CA ASN A 59 8.13 7.29 6.22
C ASN A 59 9.14 6.24 5.74
N LEU A 60 8.90 5.58 4.62
CA LEU A 60 9.81 4.59 4.05
C LEU A 60 10.69 5.14 2.91
N GLY A 61 10.50 6.41 2.51
CA GLY A 61 11.30 7.04 1.45
C GLY A 61 11.08 6.41 0.07
N LEU A 62 9.91 5.80 -0.14
CA LEU A 62 9.60 5.02 -1.36
C LEU A 62 9.27 5.91 -2.57
N THR A 63 8.91 7.16 -2.32
CA THR A 63 8.67 8.16 -3.36
C THR A 63 9.89 9.07 -3.38
N GLY A 64 10.67 9.06 -4.46
CA GLY A 64 11.87 9.89 -4.65
C GLY A 64 11.61 11.40 -4.74
N TRP A 65 10.50 11.86 -4.15
CA TRP A 65 9.99 13.23 -4.08
C TRP A 65 9.81 13.69 -2.63
N ASP A 66 10.45 13.03 -1.66
CA ASP A 66 10.39 13.42 -0.26
C ASP A 66 11.18 14.74 -0.04
N PRO A 67 10.53 15.87 0.28
CA PRO A 67 11.22 17.15 0.49
C PRO A 67 12.15 17.16 1.73
N LEU A 68 12.02 16.15 2.60
CA LEU A 68 12.83 15.92 3.79
C LEU A 68 13.87 14.80 3.61
N ASP A 69 14.02 14.23 2.42
CA ASP A 69 14.96 13.13 2.12
C ASP A 69 16.39 13.45 2.55
N ARG A 70 16.79 14.72 2.38
CA ARG A 70 18.10 15.29 2.80
C ARG A 70 18.35 15.34 4.32
N PHE A 71 17.35 15.08 5.15
CA PHE A 71 17.45 15.07 6.62
C PHE A 71 17.25 13.68 7.22
N ARG A 72 17.07 12.65 6.40
CA ARG A 72 16.88 11.27 6.85
C ARG A 72 18.14 10.46 6.60
N ASP A 73 18.62 9.81 7.66
CA ASP A 73 19.57 8.72 7.53
C ASP A 73 18.84 7.53 6.88
N ARG A 74 19.27 7.17 5.66
CA ARG A 74 18.84 5.93 5.01
C ARG A 74 19.71 4.80 5.53
N ALA A 75 19.10 3.64 5.76
CA ALA A 75 19.82 2.40 5.99
C ALA A 75 20.85 2.19 4.87
N THR A 76 22.11 2.02 5.23
CA THR A 76 23.19 1.76 4.28
C THR A 76 23.18 0.30 3.84
N VAL A 77 23.82 -0.01 2.72
CA VAL A 77 23.96 -1.38 2.21
C VAL A 77 24.57 -2.31 3.29
N ARG A 78 25.43 -1.77 4.16
CA ARG A 78 26.02 -2.44 5.31
C ARG A 78 25.01 -3.06 6.29
N GLU A 79 23.83 -2.48 6.47
CA GLU A 79 22.86 -2.91 7.48
C GLU A 79 22.06 -4.18 7.08
N ASP A 80 21.96 -4.48 5.78
CA ASP A 80 21.22 -5.66 5.27
C ASP A 80 22.14 -6.85 4.97
N ILE A 81 23.45 -6.63 4.85
CA ILE A 81 24.41 -7.68 4.48
C ILE A 81 25.05 -8.28 5.74
N PRO A 82 25.05 -9.61 5.90
CA PRO A 82 25.78 -10.27 6.99
C PRO A 82 27.26 -9.85 7.02
N SER A 83 27.79 -9.54 8.20
CA SER A 83 29.14 -8.99 8.38
C SER A 83 30.26 -9.78 7.70
N GLN A 84 30.06 -11.09 7.50
CA GLN A 84 30.96 -11.99 6.77
C GLN A 84 31.21 -11.61 5.30
N PHE A 85 30.39 -10.75 4.69
CA PHE A 85 30.55 -10.29 3.31
C PHE A 85 31.06 -8.84 3.21
N HIS A 86 31.27 -8.15 4.33
CA HIS A 86 31.72 -6.75 4.32
C HIS A 86 33.14 -6.61 3.78
N ASP A 87 34.01 -7.59 4.00
CA ASP A 87 35.39 -7.57 3.49
C ASP A 87 35.49 -7.78 1.98
N ALA A 88 34.41 -8.23 1.32
CA ALA A 88 34.36 -8.52 -0.10
C ALA A 88 33.75 -7.36 -0.93
N ILE A 89 33.25 -6.32 -0.28
CA ILE A 89 32.58 -5.18 -0.90
C ILE A 89 33.35 -3.93 -0.53
N ASP A 90 33.51 -3.00 -1.47
CA ASP A 90 34.21 -1.75 -1.20
C ASP A 90 33.49 -0.92 -0.13
N TYR A 91 34.25 -0.23 0.71
CA TYR A 91 33.72 0.59 1.79
C TYR A 91 32.80 1.69 1.28
N GLU A 92 33.13 2.27 0.11
CA GLU A 92 32.28 3.25 -0.57
C GLU A 92 30.91 2.67 -0.91
N THR A 93 30.85 1.42 -1.38
CA THR A 93 29.59 0.74 -1.73
C THR A 93 28.81 0.27 -0.49
N LEU A 94 29.48 -0.06 0.60
CA LEU A 94 28.82 -0.43 1.86
C LEU A 94 28.13 0.76 2.53
N ASP A 95 28.69 1.96 2.37
CA ASP A 95 28.20 3.20 2.98
C ASP A 95 27.24 3.97 2.05
N GLU A 96 26.99 3.47 0.84
CA GLU A 96 25.98 4.02 -0.06
C GLU A 96 24.57 3.90 0.55
N PRO A 97 23.77 4.98 0.51
CA PRO A 97 22.39 4.96 0.96
C PRO A 97 21.56 4.10 0.02
N LYS A 98 20.74 3.19 0.57
CA LYS A 98 19.92 2.28 -0.23
C LYS A 98 18.99 3.07 -1.18
N HIS A 99 19.08 2.76 -2.47
CA HIS A 99 18.21 3.31 -3.51
C HIS A 99 16.96 2.45 -3.76
N GLU A 100 16.95 1.19 -3.30
CA GLU A 100 15.82 0.27 -3.47
C GLU A 100 14.88 0.29 -2.26
N GLY A 101 13.68 0.83 -2.48
CA GLY A 101 12.63 0.89 -1.48
C GLY A 101 12.26 -0.48 -0.92
N LYS A 102 12.19 -0.61 0.42
CA LYS A 102 11.84 -1.84 1.16
C LYS A 102 10.45 -2.43 0.85
N ILE A 103 9.61 -1.76 0.04
CA ILE A 103 8.28 -2.24 -0.35
C ILE A 103 8.15 -2.23 -1.88
N PRO A 104 7.68 -3.32 -2.51
CA PRO A 104 7.46 -3.36 -3.95
C PRO A 104 6.44 -2.27 -4.36
N THR A 105 6.83 -1.36 -5.25
CA THR A 105 5.98 -0.25 -5.74
C THR A 105 4.60 -0.74 -6.23
N ASN A 106 4.53 -1.94 -6.79
CA ASN A 106 3.27 -2.55 -7.23
C ASN A 106 2.30 -2.82 -6.08
N LEU A 107 2.79 -3.24 -4.90
CA LEU A 107 1.94 -3.49 -3.73
C LEU A 107 1.30 -2.19 -3.23
N PHE A 108 2.06 -1.09 -3.28
CA PHE A 108 1.58 0.24 -2.96
C PHE A 108 0.47 0.69 -3.92
N LEU A 109 0.70 0.54 -5.23
CA LEU A 109 -0.28 0.89 -6.25
C LEU A 109 -1.56 0.04 -6.15
N TYR A 110 -1.44 -1.26 -5.88
CA TYR A 110 -2.59 -2.13 -5.66
C TYR A 110 -3.37 -1.78 -4.39
N GLY A 111 -2.68 -1.42 -3.31
CA GLY A 111 -3.31 -0.93 -2.08
C GLY A 111 -4.12 0.35 -2.32
N ILE A 112 -3.55 1.32 -3.04
CA ILE A 112 -4.27 2.55 -3.42
C ILE A 112 -5.47 2.21 -4.32
N ALA A 113 -5.26 1.37 -5.35
CA ALA A 113 -6.34 0.97 -6.26
C ALA A 113 -7.51 0.33 -5.51
N TYR A 114 -7.22 -0.52 -4.51
CA TYR A 114 -8.24 -1.11 -3.65
C TYR A 114 -8.98 -0.05 -2.83
N PHE A 115 -8.26 0.81 -2.10
CA PHE A 115 -8.89 1.80 -1.23
C PHE A 115 -9.64 2.91 -1.98
N VAL A 116 -9.25 3.21 -3.22
CA VAL A 116 -10.01 4.10 -4.09
C VAL A 116 -11.21 3.36 -4.70
N GLY A 117 -11.03 2.09 -5.07
CA GLY A 117 -12.09 1.26 -5.65
C GLY A 117 -13.27 1.09 -4.68
N VAL A 118 -13.02 0.71 -3.42
CA VAL A 118 -14.10 0.41 -2.44
C VAL A 118 -15.17 1.51 -2.35
N PRO A 119 -14.84 2.79 -2.10
CA PRO A 119 -15.85 3.85 -2.03
C PRO A 119 -16.51 4.13 -3.39
N ILE A 120 -15.79 4.03 -4.51
CA ILE A 120 -16.38 4.19 -5.85
C ILE A 120 -17.44 3.11 -6.09
N PHE A 121 -17.09 1.85 -5.83
CA PHE A 121 -18.02 0.73 -5.96
C PHE A 121 -19.16 0.82 -4.96
N ALA A 122 -18.92 1.30 -3.73
CA ALA A 122 -19.98 1.55 -2.77
C ALA A 122 -21.00 2.59 -3.30
N LEU A 123 -20.53 3.69 -3.88
CA LEU A 123 -21.42 4.71 -4.48
C LEU A 123 -22.24 4.16 -5.65
N VAL A 124 -21.68 3.25 -6.45
CA VAL A 124 -22.37 2.68 -7.62
C VAL A 124 -23.36 1.58 -7.25
N PHE A 125 -23.04 0.76 -6.24
CA PHE A 125 -23.76 -0.50 -5.98
C PHE A 125 -24.56 -0.54 -4.68
N ILE A 126 -24.40 0.43 -3.77
CA ILE A 126 -25.15 0.47 -2.50
C ILE A 126 -26.44 1.30 -2.57
N VAL A 127 -26.76 1.84 -3.76
CA VAL A 127 -28.05 2.47 -4.09
C VAL A 127 -29.13 1.40 -4.31
#